data_AF-A0A6A5ZBQ3-F1
#
_entry.id   AF-A0A6A5ZBQ3-F1
#
_cell.length_a   1.000
_cell.length_b   1.000
_cell.length_c   1.000
_cell.angle_alpha   90.00
_cell.angle_beta   90.00
_cell.angle_gamma   90.00
#
_symmetry.space_group_name_H-M   'P 1'
#
loop_
_entity.id
_entity.type
_entity.pdbx_description
1 polymer ?
#
loop_
_entity_poly.entity_id
_entity_poly.type
_entity_poly.pdbx_seq_one_letter_code
_entity_poly.pdbx_strand_id
1 'polypeptide(L)'
;MICTTITSREDFGGRLVTSTSCDAGVPAETEIPGDNSATNTQKTAGGAGLETSVVESKNTVAGHPTVATEIIPSQILTTALPSTTANVDSTDAGAATATQQPTPVPLSQHRSDGVSKGAVAGIAIGTAIIGAAIAFGIAFLLFKRKKRGGVGVYGSTPEFTSYKPVPTPYVQEIPPPVAAAAVANRGSGHMSSPPDFLASVLPPGADDRTVAERVGALFLQIQRHVENFYRDVHASVTPSMEGDLSKFGTGGVNILDLLQTSSNPTAAIKHALVGYVLSITSSEGEEDSTLFPGDVVGVGRQEQFNNSGVHLHSSTTSTSLARQSDIREAAEHFAITFFPWANPAYDQEKDDDLVQIISTALNLSIWLYGQPFTTEYLWETRGGRGLVVAPQLLKVSDASGRVDGRPQVLLEPVVVSV
;
A
#
# COMPACT_ATOMS: atom_id res chain seq x y z
N MET A 1 37.86 12.80 -23.87
CA MET A 1 37.17 11.53 -24.20
C MET A 1 37.35 10.60 -23.01
N ILE A 2 36.29 10.39 -22.24
CA ILE A 2 36.28 9.45 -21.11
C ILE A 2 35.37 8.32 -21.56
N CYS A 3 35.90 7.10 -21.60
CA CYS A 3 35.12 5.91 -21.90
C CYS A 3 34.95 5.13 -20.60
N THR A 4 33.71 4.88 -20.21
CA THR A 4 33.36 4.08 -19.04
C THR A 4 32.95 2.70 -19.54
N THR A 5 33.66 1.67 -19.07
CA THR A 5 33.39 0.28 -19.41
C THR A 5 32.80 -0.41 -18.19
N ILE A 6 31.55 -0.87 -18.32
CA ILE A 6 30.86 -1.64 -17.29
C ILE A 6 30.77 -3.09 -17.77
N THR A 7 31.23 -4.01 -16.94
CA THR A 7 31.13 -5.45 -17.20
C THR A 7 30.18 -6.04 -16.18
N SER A 8 29.03 -6.53 -16.63
CA SER A 8 28.05 -7.20 -15.79
C SER A 8 28.06 -8.71 -16.05
N ARG A 9 27.64 -9.46 -15.03
CA ARG A 9 27.58 -10.92 -15.04
C ARG A 9 26.13 -11.32 -14.78
N GLU A 10 25.48 -11.84 -15.82
CA GLU A 10 24.12 -12.37 -15.71
C GLU A 10 24.17 -13.80 -15.12
N ASP A 11 23.49 -14.01 -14.00
CA ASP A 11 23.66 -15.22 -13.18
C ASP A 11 22.90 -16.46 -13.66
N PHE A 12 22.33 -16.44 -14.87
CA PHE A 12 21.84 -17.63 -15.57
C PHE A 12 22.58 -17.83 -16.90
N GLY A 13 23.78 -18.43 -16.81
CA GLY A 13 24.55 -18.90 -17.98
C GLY A 13 26.02 -18.53 -17.99
N GLY A 14 26.49 -17.68 -17.07
CA GLY A 14 27.92 -17.39 -16.89
C GLY A 14 28.56 -16.61 -18.05
N ARG A 15 27.76 -15.97 -18.91
CA ARG A 15 28.24 -15.12 -19.99
C ARG A 15 28.47 -13.71 -19.46
N LEU A 16 29.72 -13.24 -19.55
CA LEU A 16 30.07 -11.85 -19.25
C LEU A 16 29.62 -10.97 -20.42
N VAL A 17 28.90 -9.90 -20.11
CA VAL A 17 28.52 -8.86 -21.07
C VAL A 17 29.22 -7.57 -20.67
N THR A 18 30.05 -7.06 -21.58
CA THR A 18 30.79 -5.82 -21.40
C THR A 18 30.21 -4.76 -22.33
N SER A 19 29.70 -3.68 -21.73
CA SER A 19 29.23 -2.50 -22.45
C SER A 19 30.18 -1.34 -22.19
N THR A 20 30.72 -0.79 -23.26
CA THR A 20 31.57 0.42 -23.23
C THR A 20 30.79 1.58 -23.82
N SER A 21 30.58 2.63 -23.01
CA SER A 21 30.07 3.91 -23.49
C SER A 21 31.20 4.93 -23.53
N CYS A 22 31.29 5.70 -24.61
CA CYS A 22 32.29 6.74 -24.80
C CYS A 22 31.58 8.06 -25.08
N ASP A 23 31.71 9.01 -24.16
CA ASP A 23 31.08 10.31 -24.31
C ASP A 23 31.99 11.29 -25.09
N ALA A 24 31.42 11.91 -26.12
CA ALA A 24 32.09 12.80 -27.05
C ALA A 24 31.91 14.26 -26.59
N GLY A 25 32.61 14.61 -25.51
CA GLY A 25 32.52 15.94 -24.90
C GLY A 25 32.67 17.09 -25.89
N VAL A 26 31.64 17.92 -25.97
CA VAL A 26 31.59 19.16 -26.76
C VAL A 26 32.59 20.18 -26.19
N PRO A 27 33.43 20.83 -27.00
CA PRO A 27 34.34 21.86 -26.52
C PRO A 27 33.57 23.14 -26.16
N ALA A 28 33.96 23.78 -25.06
CA ALA A 28 33.42 25.08 -24.66
C ALA A 28 33.86 26.19 -25.64
N GLU A 29 32.92 27.03 -26.07
CA GLU A 29 33.17 28.18 -26.95
C GLU A 29 33.23 29.47 -26.12
N THR A 30 34.24 30.31 -26.40
CA THR A 30 34.58 31.50 -25.61
C THR A 30 33.92 32.76 -26.17
N GLU A 31 33.30 33.57 -25.31
CA GLU A 31 32.70 34.86 -25.69
C GLU A 31 33.73 35.90 -26.19
N ILE A 32 33.44 36.57 -27.31
CA ILE A 32 33.88 37.94 -27.65
C ILE A 32 32.73 38.64 -28.41
N PRO A 33 32.39 39.92 -28.14
CA PRO A 33 31.20 40.59 -28.70
C PRO A 33 31.46 41.40 -29.99
N GLY A 34 30.42 41.61 -30.83
CA GLY A 34 30.45 42.64 -31.89
C GLY A 34 29.37 42.57 -32.99
N ASP A 35 28.43 43.52 -32.94
CA ASP A 35 27.65 44.15 -34.03
C ASP A 35 27.03 43.37 -35.23
N ASN A 36 25.69 43.43 -35.27
CA ASN A 36 24.85 43.96 -36.37
C ASN A 36 25.23 43.72 -37.85
N SER A 37 24.46 42.86 -38.54
CA SER A 37 23.71 43.24 -39.77
C SER A 37 22.76 42.15 -40.27
N ALA A 38 21.63 42.56 -40.85
CA ALA A 38 20.65 41.67 -41.45
C ALA A 38 20.92 41.42 -42.94
N THR A 39 20.87 40.16 -43.39
CA THR A 39 20.57 39.85 -44.79
C THR A 39 19.71 38.59 -44.90
N ASN A 40 18.57 38.73 -45.57
CA ASN A 40 17.64 37.66 -45.92
C ASN A 40 18.03 37.10 -47.30
N THR A 41 18.28 35.79 -47.44
CA THR A 41 18.33 35.11 -48.75
C THR A 41 17.74 33.69 -48.68
N GLN A 42 16.88 33.41 -49.64
CA GLN A 42 16.07 32.21 -49.85
C GLN A 42 16.77 31.22 -50.81
N LYS A 43 16.14 30.06 -51.09
CA LYS A 43 16.20 29.28 -52.36
C LYS A 43 17.37 28.27 -52.50
N THR A 44 17.30 27.08 -53.13
CA THR A 44 16.24 26.08 -53.48
C THR A 44 16.93 24.85 -54.11
N ALA A 45 16.44 23.62 -53.85
CA ALA A 45 16.70 22.36 -54.60
C ALA A 45 18.17 21.84 -54.68
N GLY A 46 18.44 20.56 -54.93
CA GLY A 46 17.56 19.38 -55.03
C GLY A 46 18.24 18.19 -55.74
N GLY A 47 17.71 16.97 -55.52
CA GLY A 47 18.16 15.72 -56.16
C GLY A 47 19.41 15.06 -55.54
N ALA A 48 19.77 13.81 -55.86
CA ALA A 48 19.04 12.70 -56.49
C ALA A 48 19.89 11.40 -56.41
N GLY A 49 19.26 10.22 -56.33
CA GLY A 49 19.96 8.92 -56.30
C GLY A 49 20.57 8.54 -54.94
N LEU A 50 20.85 7.27 -54.63
CA LEU A 50 20.92 6.08 -55.49
C LEU A 50 20.38 4.81 -54.77
N GLU A 51 20.00 3.79 -55.54
CA GLU A 51 19.59 2.46 -55.07
C GLU A 51 20.76 1.62 -54.50
N THR A 52 20.49 0.53 -53.77
CA THR A 52 20.83 -0.87 -54.19
C THR A 52 20.84 -1.93 -53.06
N SER A 53 20.08 -3.01 -53.25
CA SER A 53 20.31 -4.42 -52.85
C SER A 53 20.13 -4.96 -51.40
N VAL A 54 19.03 -5.73 -51.23
CA VAL A 54 18.97 -7.17 -50.87
C VAL A 54 19.94 -7.76 -49.83
N VAL A 55 19.38 -8.33 -48.74
CA VAL A 55 19.58 -9.75 -48.37
C VAL A 55 18.23 -10.37 -47.96
N GLU A 56 17.84 -11.44 -48.64
CA GLU A 56 16.70 -12.32 -48.29
C GLU A 56 17.18 -13.45 -47.36
N SER A 57 16.38 -13.86 -46.38
CA SER A 57 16.62 -15.13 -45.68
C SER A 57 15.33 -15.79 -45.21
N LYS A 58 14.97 -16.86 -45.93
CA LYS A 58 13.99 -17.86 -45.51
C LYS A 58 14.41 -18.49 -44.19
N ASN A 59 13.42 -18.83 -43.35
CA ASN A 59 13.39 -20.18 -42.84
C ASN A 59 11.96 -20.66 -42.56
N THR A 60 11.65 -21.87 -43.04
CA THR A 60 10.36 -22.54 -42.88
C THR A 60 10.61 -23.84 -42.13
N VAL A 61 10.02 -24.01 -40.95
CA VAL A 61 9.89 -25.33 -40.30
C VAL A 61 8.49 -25.45 -39.71
N ALA A 62 7.78 -26.51 -40.10
CA ALA A 62 6.48 -26.88 -39.57
C ALA A 62 6.63 -27.85 -38.38
N GLY A 63 5.66 -27.87 -37.47
CA GLY A 63 5.71 -28.75 -36.30
C GLY A 63 4.46 -28.65 -35.41
N HIS A 64 3.31 -29.07 -35.93
CA HIS A 64 2.05 -29.14 -35.18
C HIS A 64 1.95 -30.50 -34.47
N PRO A 65 1.60 -30.55 -33.17
CA PRO A 65 0.85 -31.68 -32.64
C PRO A 65 -0.49 -31.21 -32.05
N THR A 66 -1.58 -31.62 -32.69
CA THR A 66 -2.95 -31.44 -32.20
C THR A 66 -3.17 -32.27 -30.92
N VAL A 67 -3.51 -31.61 -29.81
CA VAL A 67 -4.03 -32.27 -28.61
C VAL A 67 -5.54 -32.02 -28.54
N ALA A 68 -6.31 -33.09 -28.38
CA ALA A 68 -7.77 -33.01 -28.31
C ALA A 68 -8.22 -32.52 -26.93
N THR A 69 -8.98 -31.43 -26.88
CA THR A 69 -9.61 -30.93 -25.66
C THR A 69 -10.98 -31.58 -25.45
N GLU A 70 -11.11 -32.32 -24.36
CA GLU A 70 -12.36 -32.96 -23.93
C GLU A 70 -13.35 -31.91 -23.42
N ILE A 71 -14.58 -31.92 -23.94
CA ILE A 71 -15.62 -30.93 -23.62
C ILE A 71 -16.45 -31.43 -22.43
N ILE A 72 -16.24 -30.84 -21.25
CA ILE A 72 -17.09 -31.07 -20.07
C ILE A 72 -18.12 -29.93 -19.97
N PRO A 73 -19.44 -30.22 -19.90
CA PRO A 73 -20.46 -29.19 -19.83
C PRO A 73 -20.60 -28.59 -18.41
N SER A 74 -20.39 -27.29 -18.28
CA SER A 74 -20.61 -26.54 -17.04
C SER A 74 -22.10 -26.53 -16.64
N GLN A 75 -22.40 -26.94 -15.41
CA GLN A 75 -23.74 -26.78 -14.82
C GLN A 75 -23.94 -25.34 -14.34
N ILE A 76 -25.06 -24.74 -14.75
CA ILE A 76 -25.44 -23.38 -14.37
C ILE A 76 -26.17 -23.45 -13.02
N LEU A 77 -25.57 -22.90 -11.96
CA LEU A 77 -26.26 -22.66 -10.70
C LEU A 77 -26.81 -21.23 -10.67
N THR A 78 -28.11 -21.09 -10.91
CA THR A 78 -28.82 -19.81 -10.85
C THR A 78 -29.25 -19.52 -9.41
N THR A 79 -28.45 -18.77 -8.66
CA THR A 79 -28.82 -18.28 -7.32
C THR A 79 -29.58 -16.96 -7.44
N ALA A 80 -30.90 -17.00 -7.31
CA ALA A 80 -31.74 -15.80 -7.32
C ALA A 80 -31.67 -15.03 -5.99
N LEU A 81 -31.46 -13.71 -6.05
CA LEU A 81 -31.64 -12.81 -4.90
C LEU A 81 -33.12 -12.41 -4.76
N PRO A 82 -33.67 -12.31 -3.54
CA PRO A 82 -35.00 -11.78 -3.31
C PRO A 82 -35.00 -10.24 -3.36
N SER A 83 -35.82 -9.66 -4.25
CA SER A 83 -36.06 -8.22 -4.33
C SER A 83 -37.17 -7.79 -3.37
N THR A 84 -36.82 -7.05 -2.31
CA THR A 84 -37.80 -6.58 -1.31
C THR A 84 -38.43 -5.25 -1.73
N THR A 85 -39.52 -5.31 -2.51
CA THR A 85 -40.28 -4.11 -2.88
C THR A 85 -41.26 -3.72 -1.77
N ALA A 86 -41.02 -2.59 -1.11
CA ALA A 86 -41.96 -2.05 -0.11
C ALA A 86 -43.09 -1.27 -0.80
N ASN A 87 -44.22 -1.95 -1.04
CA ASN A 87 -45.48 -1.26 -1.37
C ASN A 87 -46.02 -0.58 -0.10
N VAL A 88 -46.24 0.74 -0.18
CA VAL A 88 -47.09 1.46 0.78
C VAL A 88 -48.49 1.53 0.20
N ASP A 89 -49.39 0.78 0.84
CA ASP A 89 -50.82 0.81 0.57
C ASP A 89 -51.43 2.16 1.01
N SER A 90 -52.45 2.62 0.30
CA SER A 90 -53.25 3.80 0.67
C SER A 90 -54.64 3.66 0.10
N THR A 91 -55.47 3.00 0.89
CA THR A 91 -56.90 2.86 0.66
C THR A 91 -57.60 4.19 0.91
N ASP A 92 -58.39 4.68 -0.04
CA ASP A 92 -59.74 5.16 0.28
C ASP A 92 -60.69 5.10 -0.93
N ALA A 93 -61.99 5.01 -0.67
CA ALA A 93 -63.03 4.85 -1.68
C ALA A 93 -64.13 5.91 -1.48
N GLY A 94 -64.67 6.51 -2.56
CA GLY A 94 -65.77 7.46 -2.35
C GLY A 94 -66.34 8.22 -3.55
N ALA A 95 -67.11 7.53 -4.39
CA ALA A 95 -68.24 8.08 -5.17
C ALA A 95 -67.98 9.16 -6.25
N ALA A 96 -68.99 9.38 -7.10
CA ALA A 96 -68.90 10.14 -8.35
C ALA A 96 -70.01 11.20 -8.47
N THR A 97 -69.83 12.14 -9.42
CA THR A 97 -70.83 12.63 -10.42
C THR A 97 -70.83 14.16 -10.65
N ALA A 98 -70.93 14.55 -11.93
CA ALA A 98 -71.37 15.84 -12.51
C ALA A 98 -70.49 17.12 -12.43
N THR A 99 -69.88 17.43 -13.58
CA THR A 99 -69.90 18.70 -14.33
C THR A 99 -70.47 19.98 -13.66
N GLN A 100 -69.67 21.07 -13.63
CA GLN A 100 -69.95 22.34 -14.36
C GLN A 100 -68.82 23.41 -14.26
N GLN A 101 -68.50 24.01 -15.41
CA GLN A 101 -68.15 25.42 -15.72
C GLN A 101 -67.08 26.23 -14.91
N PRO A 102 -66.17 26.98 -15.58
CA PRO A 102 -65.14 27.80 -14.92
C PRO A 102 -65.56 29.25 -14.63
N THR A 103 -65.06 29.85 -13.54
CA THR A 103 -65.09 31.29 -13.23
C THR A 103 -63.92 31.63 -12.28
N PRO A 104 -63.25 32.81 -12.36
CA PRO A 104 -61.86 32.93 -11.94
C PRO A 104 -61.61 33.62 -10.58
N VAL A 105 -60.46 33.27 -9.96
CA VAL A 105 -59.67 33.91 -8.85
C VAL A 105 -60.38 34.70 -7.74
N PRO A 106 -59.97 34.47 -6.48
CA PRO A 106 -59.14 35.51 -5.85
C PRO A 106 -57.84 35.02 -5.19
N LEU A 107 -56.98 36.00 -4.92
CA LEU A 107 -55.60 35.91 -4.45
C LEU A 107 -55.45 35.20 -3.07
N SER A 108 -54.65 34.13 -3.00
CA SER A 108 -54.26 33.49 -1.73
C SER A 108 -53.03 34.16 -1.13
N GLN A 109 -53.18 34.75 0.07
CA GLN A 109 -52.05 35.32 0.82
C GLN A 109 -51.14 34.22 1.37
N HIS A 110 -49.83 34.39 1.17
CA HIS A 110 -48.79 33.53 1.74
C HIS A 110 -48.89 33.53 3.28
N ARG A 111 -49.35 32.44 3.88
CA ARG A 111 -49.04 32.11 5.28
C ARG A 111 -47.80 31.24 5.27
N SER A 112 -46.84 31.58 6.11
CA SER A 112 -45.68 30.74 6.38
C SER A 112 -46.12 29.57 7.26
N ASP A 113 -46.30 28.40 6.65
CA ASP A 113 -46.57 27.16 7.37
C ASP A 113 -45.34 26.74 8.17
N GLY A 114 -45.28 27.27 9.40
CA GLY A 114 -44.30 26.87 10.40
C GLY A 114 -44.44 25.38 10.70
N VAL A 115 -43.29 24.70 10.75
CA VAL A 115 -43.18 23.25 11.00
C VAL A 115 -44.12 22.82 12.12
N SER A 116 -44.97 21.82 11.83
CA SER A 116 -45.97 21.31 12.77
C SER A 116 -45.37 21.07 14.15
N LYS A 117 -46.02 21.55 15.21
CA LYS A 117 -45.52 21.43 16.60
C LYS A 117 -45.20 19.99 16.99
N GLY A 118 -45.90 19.00 16.43
CA GLY A 118 -45.60 17.58 16.61
C GLY A 118 -44.30 17.13 15.93
N ALA A 119 -43.99 17.64 14.73
CA ALA A 119 -42.74 17.34 14.03
C ALA A 119 -41.52 17.95 14.76
N VAL A 120 -41.65 19.17 15.28
CA VAL A 120 -40.60 19.82 16.09
C VAL A 120 -40.30 18.99 17.36
N ALA A 121 -41.35 18.49 18.04
CA ALA A 121 -41.18 17.63 19.22
C ALA A 121 -40.50 16.27 18.88
N GLY A 122 -40.87 15.66 17.74
CA GLY A 122 -40.27 14.41 17.27
C GLY A 122 -38.76 14.53 16.98
N ILE A 123 -38.34 15.62 16.31
CA ILE A 123 -36.93 15.89 15.99
C ILE A 123 -36.08 16.05 17.26
N ALA A 124 -36.62 16.74 18.28
CA ALA A 124 -35.92 16.94 19.55
C ALA A 124 -35.66 15.62 20.31
N ILE A 125 -36.61 14.68 20.28
CA ILE A 125 -36.47 13.37 20.93
C ILE A 125 -35.53 12.46 20.13
N GLY A 126 -35.66 12.44 18.80
CA GLY A 126 -34.81 11.62 17.93
C GLY A 126 -33.33 11.98 18.00
N THR A 127 -33.00 13.28 17.98
CA THR A 127 -31.61 13.74 18.08
C THR A 127 -30.99 13.46 19.44
N ALA A 128 -31.76 13.50 20.53
CA ALA A 128 -31.27 13.14 21.87
C ALA A 128 -30.84 11.67 21.97
N ILE A 129 -31.62 10.73 21.41
CA ILE A 129 -31.31 9.29 21.44
C ILE A 129 -30.08 8.98 20.58
N ILE A 130 -30.03 9.52 19.35
CA ILE A 130 -28.91 9.30 18.42
C ILE A 130 -27.62 9.93 18.97
N GLY A 131 -27.70 11.16 19.49
CA GLY A 131 -26.56 11.84 20.11
C GLY A 131 -26.00 11.09 21.33
N ALA A 132 -26.87 10.56 22.19
CA ALA A 132 -26.47 9.75 23.33
C ALA A 132 -25.75 8.44 22.90
N ALA A 133 -26.25 7.77 21.86
CA ALA A 133 -25.62 6.55 21.32
C ALA A 133 -24.21 6.83 20.76
N ILE A 134 -24.03 7.92 20.00
CA ILE A 134 -22.73 8.33 19.46
C ILE A 134 -21.75 8.70 20.59
N ALA A 135 -22.20 9.51 21.56
CA ALA A 135 -21.36 9.90 22.70
C ALA A 135 -20.92 8.69 23.53
N PHE A 136 -21.81 7.71 23.74
CA PHE A 136 -21.47 6.47 24.44
C PHE A 136 -20.48 5.61 23.65
N GLY A 137 -20.63 5.52 22.32
CA GLY A 137 -19.69 4.81 21.44
C GLY A 137 -18.28 5.39 21.50
N ILE A 138 -18.15 6.73 21.41
CA ILE A 138 -16.86 7.42 21.53
C ILE A 138 -16.23 7.19 22.91
N ALA A 139 -17.00 7.37 23.98
CA ALA A 139 -16.53 7.12 25.35
C ALA A 139 -16.06 5.67 25.54
N PHE A 140 -16.82 4.69 25.04
CA PHE A 140 -16.48 3.28 25.12
C PHE A 140 -15.15 2.95 24.41
N LEU A 141 -14.91 3.50 23.21
CA LEU A 141 -13.65 3.32 22.49
C LEU A 141 -12.45 3.90 23.25
N LEU A 142 -12.59 5.10 23.83
CA LEU A 142 -11.54 5.74 24.64
C LEU A 142 -11.24 4.94 25.92
N PHE A 143 -12.26 4.48 26.65
CA PHE A 143 -12.08 3.65 27.85
C PHE A 143 -11.52 2.25 27.53
N LYS A 144 -11.92 1.63 26.41
CA LYS A 144 -11.40 0.33 25.97
C LYS A 144 -9.92 0.42 25.57
N ARG A 145 -9.48 1.54 24.98
CA ARG A 145 -8.06 1.82 24.69
C ARG A 145 -7.23 2.01 25.96
N LYS A 146 -7.78 2.62 27.02
CA LYS A 146 -7.07 2.88 28.29
C LYS A 146 -6.87 1.63 29.18
N LYS A 147 -7.72 0.60 29.08
CA LYS A 147 -7.66 -0.59 29.95
C LYS A 147 -6.60 -1.66 29.60
N ARG A 148 -5.73 -1.43 28.61
CA ARG A 148 -4.64 -2.38 28.25
C ARG A 148 -3.26 -2.07 28.86
N GLY A 149 -3.12 -1.02 29.68
CA GLY A 149 -1.84 -0.59 30.26
C GLY A 149 -1.79 -0.62 31.78
N GLY A 150 -2.03 -1.78 32.43
CA GLY A 150 -2.05 -1.81 33.89
C GLY A 150 -2.11 -3.19 34.56
N VAL A 151 -1.05 -4.01 34.42
CA VAL A 151 -0.74 -5.09 35.36
C VAL A 151 0.77 -5.18 35.57
N GLY A 152 1.22 -4.99 36.82
CA GLY A 152 2.56 -5.33 37.30
C GLY A 152 3.61 -4.20 37.25
N VAL A 153 4.46 -3.99 38.26
CA VAL A 153 4.51 -4.57 39.62
C VAL A 153 5.04 -3.48 40.59
N TYR A 154 4.45 -3.38 41.78
CA TYR A 154 4.99 -2.56 42.88
C TYR A 154 6.34 -3.12 43.36
N GLY A 155 7.40 -2.30 43.36
CA GLY A 155 8.73 -2.77 43.77
C GLY A 155 9.79 -1.69 44.04
N SER A 156 9.40 -0.45 44.33
CA SER A 156 10.35 0.63 44.66
C SER A 156 10.36 0.92 46.16
N THR A 157 11.54 0.73 46.75
CA THR A 157 11.86 0.97 48.17
C THR A 157 11.74 2.45 48.55
N PRO A 158 11.16 2.79 49.72
CA PRO A 158 11.22 4.15 50.25
C PRO A 158 12.57 4.41 50.92
N GLU A 159 13.56 4.87 50.15
CA GLU A 159 14.76 5.47 50.73
C GLU A 159 14.46 6.92 51.11
N PHE A 160 14.05 7.14 52.37
CA PHE A 160 14.11 8.46 52.99
C PHE A 160 14.89 8.38 54.29
N THR A 161 16.07 8.99 54.25
CA THR A 161 17.02 9.12 55.35
C THR A 161 16.40 9.83 56.55
N SER A 162 16.51 9.20 57.74
CA SER A 162 16.24 9.87 59.01
C SER A 162 17.30 9.46 60.03
N TYR A 163 18.13 10.42 60.43
CA TYR A 163 19.27 10.22 61.32
C TYR A 163 18.83 10.08 62.78
N LYS A 164 19.36 9.07 63.49
CA LYS A 164 19.55 9.11 64.96
C LYS A 164 20.85 8.40 65.36
N PRO A 165 21.77 9.05 66.09
CA PRO A 165 22.98 8.43 66.62
C PRO A 165 22.78 7.97 68.07
N VAL A 166 23.09 6.70 68.38
CA VAL A 166 23.32 6.20 69.76
C VAL A 166 24.43 5.13 69.71
N PRO A 167 25.44 5.16 70.61
CA PRO A 167 26.59 4.24 70.56
C PRO A 167 26.59 3.11 71.62
N THR A 168 27.50 2.14 71.43
CA THR A 168 28.07 1.18 72.44
C THR A 168 27.28 -0.17 72.66
N PRO A 169 27.77 -1.16 73.46
CA PRO A 169 28.26 -2.43 72.86
C PRO A 169 27.89 -3.76 73.59
N TYR A 170 27.92 -4.91 72.90
CA TYR A 170 28.23 -6.30 73.37
C TYR A 170 27.97 -7.25 72.16
N VAL A 171 28.81 -8.23 71.78
CA VAL A 171 29.18 -9.50 72.44
C VAL A 171 27.97 -10.40 72.76
N GLN A 172 27.71 -11.41 71.92
CA GLN A 172 27.33 -12.77 72.36
C GLN A 172 27.60 -13.81 71.24
N GLU A 173 27.54 -15.10 71.59
CA GLU A 173 28.35 -16.19 70.99
C GLU A 173 27.64 -17.15 70.01
N ILE A 174 28.47 -17.99 69.39
CA ILE A 174 28.25 -19.07 68.40
C ILE A 174 27.64 -20.34 69.07
N PRO A 175 26.68 -21.10 68.46
CA PRO A 175 27.05 -22.30 67.67
C PRO A 175 26.15 -22.73 66.46
N PRO A 176 26.71 -23.52 65.51
CA PRO A 176 25.99 -24.18 64.38
C PRO A 176 25.34 -25.52 64.83
N PRO A 177 24.41 -26.18 64.09
CA PRO A 177 24.56 -26.73 62.71
C PRO A 177 23.30 -26.45 61.82
N VAL A 178 22.96 -27.06 60.67
CA VAL A 178 23.34 -28.30 59.95
C VAL A 178 23.37 -28.03 58.42
N ALA A 179 24.01 -28.89 57.61
CA ALA A 179 24.01 -28.82 56.15
C ALA A 179 22.74 -29.38 55.47
N ALA A 180 22.33 -28.76 54.36
CA ALA A 180 21.50 -29.36 53.31
C ALA A 180 22.08 -28.98 51.94
N ALA A 181 23.17 -29.63 51.55
CA ALA A 181 23.75 -29.47 50.22
C ALA A 181 22.94 -30.30 49.20
N ALA A 182 22.20 -29.63 48.32
CA ALA A 182 21.72 -30.24 47.07
C ALA A 182 22.69 -29.84 45.94
N VAL A 183 23.63 -30.74 45.63
CA VAL A 183 24.61 -30.57 44.56
C VAL A 183 24.06 -31.12 43.26
N ALA A 184 23.80 -30.25 42.28
CA ALA A 184 23.73 -30.52 40.84
C ALA A 184 23.51 -29.18 40.09
N ASN A 185 24.16 -28.84 38.98
CA ASN A 185 25.22 -29.53 38.25
C ASN A 185 26.10 -28.47 37.55
N ARG A 186 27.39 -28.34 37.92
CA ARG A 186 28.36 -27.48 37.21
C ARG A 186 29.12 -28.30 36.16
N GLY A 187 28.49 -28.58 35.02
CA GLY A 187 29.20 -28.73 33.75
C GLY A 187 29.27 -27.34 33.10
N SER A 188 30.43 -26.70 32.91
CA SER A 188 31.56 -27.11 32.08
C SER A 188 31.18 -27.26 30.60
N GLY A 189 31.46 -26.21 29.81
CA GLY A 189 31.87 -26.40 28.41
C GLY A 189 30.80 -26.41 27.30
N HIS A 190 29.77 -25.56 27.35
CA HIS A 190 28.98 -25.27 26.14
C HIS A 190 28.47 -23.82 26.07
N MET A 191 29.37 -22.86 25.81
CA MET A 191 28.97 -21.48 25.46
C MET A 191 28.56 -21.35 23.99
N SER A 192 27.87 -22.37 23.48
CA SER A 192 27.65 -22.61 22.05
C SER A 192 26.15 -22.60 21.69
N SER A 193 25.39 -21.67 22.28
CA SER A 193 24.13 -21.16 21.73
C SER A 193 23.74 -19.83 22.41
N PRO A 194 24.18 -18.67 21.85
CA PRO A 194 23.70 -17.35 22.29
C PRO A 194 22.33 -16.84 21.75
N PRO A 195 21.53 -17.50 20.88
CA PRO A 195 20.38 -16.83 20.25
C PRO A 195 19.12 -16.78 21.14
N ASP A 196 18.90 -17.75 22.03
CA ASP A 196 17.61 -17.93 22.72
C ASP A 196 17.22 -16.75 23.64
N PHE A 197 18.19 -16.03 24.21
CA PHE A 197 17.88 -14.87 25.05
C PHE A 197 17.24 -13.74 24.22
N LEU A 198 17.75 -13.47 23.02
CA LEU A 198 17.18 -12.44 22.15
C LEU A 198 15.81 -12.89 21.59
N ALA A 199 15.63 -14.18 21.32
CA ALA A 199 14.33 -14.73 20.93
C ALA A 199 13.23 -14.53 22.00
N SER A 200 13.60 -14.36 23.27
CA SER A 200 12.65 -14.02 24.36
C SER A 200 12.32 -12.53 24.49
N VAL A 201 13.13 -11.65 23.86
CA VAL A 201 12.98 -10.18 23.92
C VAL A 201 12.28 -9.64 22.66
N LEU A 202 12.45 -10.32 21.52
CA LEU A 202 11.73 -9.98 20.30
C LEU A 202 10.25 -10.37 20.41
N PRO A 203 9.31 -9.56 19.90
CA PRO A 203 7.92 -9.98 19.75
C PRO A 203 7.85 -11.28 18.92
N PRO A 204 6.95 -12.22 19.27
CA PRO A 204 6.77 -13.43 18.49
C PRO A 204 6.39 -13.06 17.05
N GLY A 205 7.00 -13.75 16.08
CA GLY A 205 6.66 -13.61 14.67
C GLY A 205 5.17 -13.82 14.43
N ALA A 206 4.61 -13.05 13.51
CA ALA A 206 3.20 -13.14 13.17
C ALA A 206 2.87 -14.47 12.51
N ASP A 207 1.68 -14.99 12.79
CA ASP A 207 1.12 -16.12 12.06
C ASP A 207 0.75 -15.70 10.63
N ASP A 208 0.89 -16.64 9.69
CA ASP A 208 0.59 -16.48 8.25
C ASP A 208 -0.79 -15.86 8.00
N ARG A 209 -1.78 -16.15 8.86
CA ARG A 209 -3.13 -15.61 8.78
C ARG A 209 -3.18 -14.13 9.18
N THR A 210 -2.54 -13.72 10.29
CA THR A 210 -2.42 -12.29 10.66
C THR A 210 -1.73 -11.49 9.55
N VAL A 211 -0.74 -12.06 8.86
CA VAL A 211 -0.06 -11.44 7.72
C VAL A 211 -1.04 -11.25 6.55
N ALA A 212 -1.72 -12.31 6.13
CA ALA A 212 -2.71 -12.27 5.06
C ALA A 212 -3.89 -11.33 5.36
N GLU A 213 -4.40 -11.31 6.60
CA GLU A 213 -5.47 -10.40 7.03
C GLU A 213 -5.04 -8.93 6.95
N ARG A 214 -3.79 -8.60 7.31
CA ARG A 214 -3.28 -7.22 7.23
C ARG A 214 -3.01 -6.76 5.80
N VAL A 215 -2.36 -7.58 4.99
CA VAL A 215 -2.06 -7.25 3.58
C VAL A 215 -3.37 -7.18 2.77
N GLY A 216 -4.29 -8.12 2.99
CA GLY A 216 -5.63 -8.08 2.39
C GLY A 216 -6.43 -6.84 2.80
N ALA A 217 -6.35 -6.41 4.07
CA ALA A 217 -7.00 -5.18 4.52
C ALA A 217 -6.45 -3.92 3.85
N LEU A 218 -5.12 -3.84 3.61
CA LEU A 218 -4.50 -2.75 2.85
C LEU A 218 -5.01 -2.74 1.39
N PHE A 219 -5.02 -3.89 0.71
CA PHE A 219 -5.50 -3.98 -0.67
C PHE A 219 -6.99 -3.62 -0.80
N LEU A 220 -7.83 -4.02 0.17
CA LEU A 220 -9.23 -3.59 0.22
C LEU A 220 -9.38 -2.09 0.48
N GLN A 221 -8.51 -1.48 1.29
CA GLN A 221 -8.50 -0.03 1.50
C GLN A 221 -8.16 0.71 0.18
N ILE A 222 -7.13 0.25 -0.54
CA ILE A 222 -6.72 0.79 -1.84
C ILE A 222 -7.84 0.66 -2.89
N GLN A 223 -8.47 -0.52 -2.99
CA GLN A 223 -9.55 -0.74 -3.96
C GLN A 223 -10.75 0.17 -3.69
N ARG A 224 -11.15 0.30 -2.42
CA ARG A 224 -12.25 1.19 -1.98
C ARG A 224 -11.93 2.67 -2.22
N HIS A 225 -10.67 3.09 -2.07
CA HIS A 225 -10.25 4.44 -2.42
C HIS A 225 -10.52 4.73 -3.89
N VAL A 226 -10.08 3.84 -4.79
CA VAL A 226 -10.33 4.04 -6.23
C VAL A 226 -11.83 4.04 -6.55
N GLU A 227 -12.63 3.17 -5.91
CA GLU A 227 -14.09 3.12 -6.10
C GLU A 227 -14.83 4.37 -5.60
N ASN A 228 -14.33 5.04 -4.56
CA ASN A 228 -14.94 6.25 -4.02
C ASN A 228 -14.55 7.53 -4.79
N PHE A 229 -13.27 7.62 -5.17
CA PHE A 229 -12.66 8.88 -5.64
C PHE A 229 -12.37 8.93 -7.14
N TYR A 230 -12.54 7.84 -7.88
CA TYR A 230 -12.33 7.78 -9.33
C TYR A 230 -13.56 7.22 -10.03
N ARG A 231 -13.69 7.49 -11.33
CA ARG A 231 -14.85 7.09 -12.14
C ARG A 231 -14.42 6.50 -13.48
N ASP A 232 -15.23 5.60 -14.01
CA ASP A 232 -15.06 5.04 -15.34
C ASP A 232 -15.45 6.07 -16.42
N VAL A 233 -14.47 6.85 -16.87
CA VAL A 233 -14.61 7.84 -17.95
C VAL A 233 -13.49 7.71 -18.98
N HIS A 234 -13.84 7.92 -20.25
CA HIS A 234 -12.87 8.02 -21.33
C HIS A 234 -12.20 9.40 -21.32
N ALA A 235 -11.13 9.53 -20.53
CA ALA A 235 -10.24 10.68 -20.57
C ALA A 235 -9.24 10.56 -21.73
N SER A 236 -8.98 11.66 -22.44
CA SER A 236 -7.91 11.73 -23.42
C SER A 236 -6.56 11.86 -22.72
N VAL A 237 -5.70 10.85 -22.84
CA VAL A 237 -4.31 10.95 -22.33
C VAL A 237 -3.51 11.90 -23.21
N THR A 238 -2.85 12.89 -22.61
CA THR A 238 -1.95 13.79 -23.33
C THR A 238 -0.55 13.17 -23.45
N PRO A 239 0.23 13.47 -24.51
CA PRO A 239 1.59 12.91 -24.66
C PRO A 239 2.55 13.25 -23.51
N SER A 240 2.29 14.31 -22.74
CA SER A 240 3.07 14.64 -21.55
C SER A 240 2.81 13.68 -20.38
N MET A 241 1.62 13.08 -20.30
CA MET A 241 1.27 12.13 -19.23
C MET A 241 1.75 10.70 -19.51
N GLU A 242 2.03 10.36 -20.76
CA GLU A 242 2.46 9.02 -21.16
C GLU A 242 3.75 8.57 -20.44
N GLY A 243 4.72 9.48 -20.31
CA GLY A 243 5.96 9.22 -19.58
C GLY A 243 5.72 8.90 -18.10
N ASP A 244 4.82 9.63 -17.43
CA ASP A 244 4.51 9.39 -16.02
C ASP A 244 3.66 8.14 -15.82
N LEU A 245 2.62 7.92 -16.64
CA LEU A 245 1.78 6.72 -16.61
C LEU A 245 2.59 5.43 -16.83
N SER A 246 3.66 5.48 -17.62
CA SER A 246 4.56 4.33 -17.82
C SER A 246 5.24 3.86 -16.52
N LYS A 247 5.51 4.77 -15.57
CA LYS A 247 6.13 4.47 -14.26
C LYS A 247 5.20 3.69 -13.32
N PHE A 248 3.89 3.72 -13.57
CA PHE A 248 2.88 3.01 -12.76
C PHE A 248 2.60 1.58 -13.25
N GLY A 249 3.24 1.14 -14.33
CA GLY A 249 3.13 -0.24 -14.83
C GLY A 249 3.92 -1.23 -13.96
N THR A 250 3.27 -2.29 -13.48
CA THR A 250 3.93 -3.39 -12.77
C THR A 250 3.64 -4.74 -13.44
N GLY A 251 4.51 -5.73 -13.27
CA GLY A 251 4.33 -7.06 -13.88
C GLY A 251 4.28 -7.07 -15.41
N GLY A 252 4.92 -6.10 -16.08
CA GLY A 252 4.90 -5.97 -17.55
C GLY A 252 3.60 -5.39 -18.13
N VAL A 253 2.67 -4.94 -17.28
CA VAL A 253 1.40 -4.34 -17.69
C VAL A 253 1.61 -2.88 -18.12
N ASN A 254 1.21 -2.53 -19.35
CA ASN A 254 1.21 -1.16 -19.81
C ASN A 254 -0.10 -0.44 -19.40
N ILE A 255 -0.02 0.38 -18.36
CA ILE A 255 -1.18 1.11 -17.82
C ILE A 255 -1.77 2.11 -18.81
N LEU A 256 -0.96 2.69 -19.72
CA LEU A 256 -1.46 3.58 -20.77
C LEU A 256 -2.44 2.86 -21.70
N ASP A 257 -2.03 1.68 -22.19
CA ASP A 257 -2.83 0.86 -23.11
C ASP A 257 -4.14 0.42 -22.43
N LEU A 258 -4.08 0.01 -21.16
CA LEU A 258 -5.28 -0.32 -20.39
C LEU A 258 -6.22 0.87 -20.20
N LEU A 259 -5.73 2.05 -19.84
CA LEU A 259 -6.57 3.24 -19.64
C LEU A 259 -7.25 3.72 -20.93
N GLN A 260 -6.64 3.47 -22.10
CA GLN A 260 -7.18 3.83 -23.40
C GLN A 260 -8.13 2.77 -23.97
N THR A 261 -7.83 1.47 -23.77
CA THR A 261 -8.58 0.37 -24.39
C THR A 261 -9.67 -0.23 -23.50
N SER A 262 -9.56 -0.09 -22.18
CA SER A 262 -10.52 -0.70 -21.24
C SER A 262 -11.87 0.02 -21.20
N SER A 263 -12.91 -0.77 -20.96
CA SER A 263 -14.24 -0.24 -20.61
C SER A 263 -14.34 0.19 -19.13
N ASN A 264 -13.35 -0.20 -18.31
CA ASN A 264 -13.30 0.04 -16.88
C ASN A 264 -11.90 0.55 -16.48
N PRO A 265 -11.57 1.83 -16.71
CA PRO A 265 -10.28 2.38 -16.34
C PRO A 265 -10.06 2.35 -14.82
N THR A 266 -11.10 2.29 -13.98
CA THR A 266 -10.90 2.13 -12.53
C THR A 266 -10.20 0.82 -12.16
N ALA A 267 -10.37 -0.27 -12.90
CA ALA A 267 -9.57 -1.50 -12.71
C ALA A 267 -8.07 -1.26 -12.97
N ALA A 268 -7.73 -0.52 -14.03
CA ALA A 268 -6.35 -0.13 -14.33
C ALA A 268 -5.76 0.79 -13.24
N ILE A 269 -6.54 1.75 -12.74
CA ILE A 269 -6.15 2.65 -11.64
C ILE A 269 -5.92 1.86 -10.34
N LYS A 270 -6.74 0.84 -10.03
CA LYS A 270 -6.51 -0.03 -8.86
C LYS A 270 -5.19 -0.80 -8.97
N HIS A 271 -4.88 -1.40 -10.13
CA HIS A 271 -3.58 -2.04 -10.37
C HIS A 271 -2.43 -1.03 -10.17
N ALA A 272 -2.50 0.12 -10.85
CA ALA A 272 -1.49 1.18 -10.77
C ALA A 272 -1.25 1.65 -9.32
N LEU A 273 -2.31 1.85 -8.54
CA LEU A 273 -2.19 2.32 -7.16
C LEU A 273 -1.59 1.25 -6.24
N VAL A 274 -2.00 -0.02 -6.36
CA VAL A 274 -1.38 -1.10 -5.57
C VAL A 274 0.10 -1.26 -5.95
N GLY A 275 0.43 -1.22 -7.25
CA GLY A 275 1.81 -1.26 -7.74
C GLY A 275 2.68 -0.14 -7.19
N TYR A 276 2.19 1.10 -7.27
CA TYR A 276 2.86 2.29 -6.78
C TYR A 276 3.06 2.29 -5.26
N VAL A 277 2.00 1.98 -4.50
CA VAL A 277 2.07 1.95 -3.03
C VAL A 277 3.06 0.88 -2.56
N LEU A 278 3.09 -0.29 -3.22
CA LEU A 278 4.06 -1.34 -2.89
C LEU A 278 5.50 -0.98 -3.31
N SER A 279 5.72 -0.29 -4.44
CA SER A 279 7.07 0.09 -4.88
C SER A 279 7.67 1.16 -3.97
N ILE A 280 6.96 2.26 -3.70
CA ILE A 280 7.48 3.36 -2.87
C ILE A 280 7.63 2.97 -1.38
N THR A 281 6.95 1.92 -0.92
CA THR A 281 7.07 1.44 0.46
C THR A 281 7.93 0.17 0.60
N SER A 282 8.51 -0.33 -0.49
CA SER A 282 9.42 -1.48 -0.47
C SER A 282 10.79 -1.11 0.13
N SER A 283 11.42 -2.08 0.80
CA SER A 283 12.80 -1.98 1.27
C SER A 283 13.85 -2.25 0.18
N GLU A 284 13.42 -2.68 -1.02
CA GLU A 284 14.30 -3.09 -2.12
C GLU A 284 14.39 -2.05 -3.27
N GLY A 285 13.69 -0.92 -3.16
CA GLY A 285 13.70 0.12 -4.18
C GLY A 285 14.95 1.01 -4.14
N GLU A 286 15.08 1.88 -5.14
CA GLU A 286 16.16 2.85 -5.26
C GLU A 286 16.09 3.90 -4.14
N GLU A 287 17.24 4.23 -3.53
CA GLU A 287 17.34 5.02 -2.29
C GLU A 287 16.61 6.37 -2.38
N ASP A 288 16.66 7.03 -3.55
CA ASP A 288 16.02 8.33 -3.81
C ASP A 288 14.50 8.25 -4.08
N SER A 289 13.92 7.04 -4.17
CA SER A 289 12.53 6.80 -4.61
C SER A 289 11.63 6.14 -3.56
N THR A 290 12.21 5.60 -2.48
CA THR A 290 11.47 4.87 -1.45
C THR A 290 11.24 5.72 -0.20
N LEU A 291 10.04 5.58 0.37
CA LEU A 291 9.66 6.11 1.68
C LEU A 291 10.16 5.19 2.82
N PHE A 292 10.81 4.08 2.47
CA PHE A 292 11.31 3.11 3.45
C PHE A 292 12.53 3.68 4.18
N PRO A 293 12.58 3.66 5.53
CA PRO A 293 13.68 4.30 6.25
C PRO A 293 15.03 3.61 5.96
N GLY A 294 15.97 4.33 5.32
CA GLY A 294 17.32 3.81 5.04
C GLY A 294 18.06 3.31 6.28
N ASP A 295 17.80 3.93 7.45
CA ASP A 295 18.28 3.50 8.77
C ASP A 295 17.96 2.03 9.09
N VAL A 296 16.84 1.50 8.56
CA VAL A 296 16.36 0.13 8.80
C VAL A 296 17.00 -0.87 7.85
N VAL A 297 17.36 -0.46 6.63
CA VAL A 297 18.02 -1.31 5.62
C VAL A 297 19.54 -1.39 5.84
N GLY A 298 20.16 -0.29 6.26
CA GLY A 298 21.61 -0.12 6.28
C GLY A 298 22.41 -1.01 7.26
N VAL A 299 21.76 -1.62 8.26
CA VAL A 299 22.46 -2.43 9.29
C VAL A 299 22.98 -3.77 8.73
N GLY A 300 22.43 -4.27 7.62
CA GLY A 300 22.67 -5.65 7.15
C GLY A 300 23.89 -5.89 6.24
N ARG A 301 24.56 -4.85 5.71
CA ARG A 301 25.56 -5.06 4.64
C ARG A 301 26.96 -5.49 5.11
N GLN A 302 27.20 -5.53 6.42
CA GLN A 302 28.36 -6.21 7.02
C GLN A 302 27.91 -7.31 7.99
N GLU A 303 28.04 -8.55 7.51
CA GLU A 303 28.02 -9.80 8.30
C GLU A 303 26.76 -10.13 9.12
N GLN A 304 25.75 -10.71 8.44
CA GLN A 304 24.92 -11.85 8.88
C GLN A 304 24.15 -11.81 10.23
N PHE A 305 24.22 -10.76 11.05
CA PHE A 305 23.65 -10.78 12.40
C PHE A 305 22.40 -9.90 12.58
N ASN A 306 21.26 -10.57 12.49
CA ASN A 306 20.00 -10.32 13.21
C ASN A 306 19.16 -9.08 12.83
N ASN A 307 17.93 -9.33 12.33
CA ASN A 307 16.85 -8.34 12.12
C ASN A 307 16.29 -7.68 13.41
N SER A 308 17.02 -7.73 14.52
CA SER A 308 16.55 -7.26 15.84
C SER A 308 16.34 -5.74 15.94
N GLY A 309 16.88 -4.96 15.01
CA GLY A 309 16.76 -3.49 15.02
C GLY A 309 15.35 -2.96 14.78
N VAL A 310 14.56 -3.63 13.93
CA VAL A 310 13.27 -3.12 13.42
C VAL A 310 12.28 -2.77 14.54
N HIS A 311 12.26 -3.55 15.62
CA HIS A 311 11.36 -3.32 16.75
C HIS A 311 11.66 -2.06 17.56
N LEU A 312 12.89 -1.54 17.51
CA LEU A 312 13.26 -0.29 18.20
C LEU A 312 12.74 0.94 17.43
N HIS A 313 12.72 0.89 16.09
CA HIS A 313 12.27 2.02 15.27
C HIS A 313 10.78 2.34 15.40
N SER A 314 9.95 1.36 15.78
CA SER A 314 8.51 1.56 16.06
C SER A 314 8.22 2.58 17.17
N SER A 315 9.20 2.89 18.02
CA SER A 315 9.05 3.82 19.15
C SER A 315 9.57 5.25 18.90
N THR A 316 10.30 5.49 17.80
CA THR A 316 11.10 6.73 17.64
C THR A 316 10.39 7.76 16.76
N THR A 317 9.53 8.57 17.38
CA THR A 317 8.61 9.53 16.73
C THR A 317 9.30 10.69 15.98
N SER A 318 10.60 10.92 16.15
CA SER A 318 11.31 12.12 15.69
C SER A 318 11.50 12.21 14.16
N THR A 319 11.45 11.10 13.42
CA THR A 319 11.53 11.09 11.94
C THR A 319 10.17 11.32 11.24
N SER A 320 9.11 11.65 11.99
CA SER A 320 7.75 11.68 11.46
C SER A 320 7.40 12.89 10.57
N LEU A 321 8.08 14.03 10.69
CA LEU A 321 7.71 15.24 9.92
C LEU A 321 8.21 15.20 8.47
N ALA A 322 9.49 14.86 8.23
CA ALA A 322 10.01 14.69 6.87
C ALA A 322 9.21 13.61 6.12
N ARG A 323 9.08 12.43 6.73
CA ARG A 323 8.25 11.32 6.22
C ARG A 323 6.80 11.72 5.91
N GLN A 324 6.19 12.62 6.67
CA GLN A 324 4.84 13.13 6.36
C GLN A 324 4.82 14.03 5.12
N SER A 325 5.88 14.80 4.87
CA SER A 325 6.06 15.55 3.63
C SER A 325 6.21 14.59 2.45
N ASP A 326 7.08 13.60 2.57
CA ASP A 326 7.39 12.64 1.49
C ASP A 326 6.16 11.78 1.13
N ILE A 327 5.40 11.31 2.14
CA ILE A 327 4.11 10.61 1.95
C ILE A 327 3.10 11.50 1.23
N ARG A 328 3.05 12.79 1.57
CA ARG A 328 2.13 13.75 0.96
C ARG A 328 2.51 14.06 -0.49
N GLU A 329 3.79 14.25 -0.77
CA GLU A 329 4.30 14.44 -2.13
C GLU A 329 4.00 13.23 -3.02
N ALA A 330 4.19 12.00 -2.50
CA ALA A 330 3.80 10.77 -3.20
C ALA A 330 2.28 10.67 -3.47
N ALA A 331 1.45 11.07 -2.50
CA ALA A 331 0.00 11.14 -2.69
C ALA A 331 -0.40 12.16 -3.76
N GLU A 332 0.15 13.38 -3.68
CA GLU A 332 -0.11 14.46 -4.64
C GLU A 332 0.36 14.07 -6.05
N HIS A 333 1.52 13.42 -6.19
CA HIS A 333 2.03 12.91 -7.48
C HIS A 333 1.05 11.91 -8.12
N PHE A 334 0.58 10.90 -7.38
CA PHE A 334 -0.43 9.97 -7.89
C PHE A 334 -1.76 10.67 -8.24
N ALA A 335 -2.26 11.54 -7.36
CA ALA A 335 -3.51 12.26 -7.56
C ALA A 335 -3.47 13.17 -8.81
N ILE A 336 -2.33 13.80 -9.09
CA ILE A 336 -2.11 14.60 -10.30
C ILE A 336 -2.06 13.71 -11.54
N THR A 337 -1.31 12.60 -11.54
CA THR A 337 -1.21 11.70 -12.71
C THR A 337 -2.57 11.12 -13.10
N PHE A 338 -3.42 10.75 -12.13
CA PHE A 338 -4.73 10.15 -12.39
C PHE A 338 -5.90 11.16 -12.34
N PHE A 339 -5.61 12.46 -12.29
CA PHE A 339 -6.61 13.54 -12.24
C PHE A 339 -7.74 13.45 -13.29
N PRO A 340 -7.51 13.08 -14.56
CA PRO A 340 -8.60 13.03 -15.56
C PRO A 340 -9.74 12.05 -15.21
N TRP A 341 -9.44 11.02 -14.42
CA TRP A 341 -10.42 10.04 -13.93
C TRP A 341 -10.94 10.35 -12.52
N ALA A 342 -10.35 11.31 -11.82
CA ALA A 342 -10.71 11.67 -10.44
C ALA A 342 -12.08 12.37 -10.33
N ASN A 343 -12.80 12.11 -9.25
CA ASN A 343 -14.11 12.68 -8.94
C ASN A 343 -13.98 14.04 -8.22
N PRO A 344 -14.27 15.18 -8.88
CA PRO A 344 -14.05 16.52 -8.33
C PRO A 344 -14.99 16.88 -7.18
N ALA A 345 -15.94 16.00 -6.82
CA ALA A 345 -16.80 16.18 -5.67
C ALA A 345 -16.07 16.01 -4.32
N TYR A 346 -14.89 15.40 -4.30
CA TYR A 346 -14.21 14.93 -3.09
C TYR A 346 -12.67 15.09 -3.14
N ASP A 347 -12.17 16.15 -3.80
CA ASP A 347 -10.72 16.28 -4.03
C ASP A 347 -9.89 16.36 -2.73
N GLN A 348 -10.39 17.02 -1.68
CA GLN A 348 -9.69 17.11 -0.39
C GLN A 348 -9.69 15.76 0.34
N GLU A 349 -10.85 15.10 0.43
CA GLU A 349 -10.99 13.80 1.11
C GLU A 349 -10.21 12.69 0.40
N LYS A 350 -10.06 12.77 -0.92
CA LYS A 350 -9.22 11.89 -1.74
C LYS A 350 -7.76 11.98 -1.30
N ASP A 351 -7.19 13.19 -1.26
CA ASP A 351 -5.77 13.36 -0.93
C ASP A 351 -5.47 12.93 0.51
N ASP A 352 -6.37 13.24 1.46
CA ASP A 352 -6.25 12.82 2.86
C ASP A 352 -6.33 11.28 3.04
N ASP A 353 -7.25 10.58 2.35
CA ASP A 353 -7.34 9.11 2.38
C ASP A 353 -6.14 8.44 1.70
N LEU A 354 -5.61 9.03 0.63
CA LEU A 354 -4.42 8.54 -0.07
C LEU A 354 -3.15 8.64 0.80
N VAL A 355 -2.97 9.77 1.50
CA VAL A 355 -1.94 9.95 2.54
C VAL A 355 -2.09 8.89 3.64
N GLN A 356 -3.31 8.60 4.09
CA GLN A 356 -3.56 7.55 5.07
C GLN A 356 -3.20 6.15 4.54
N ILE A 357 -3.49 5.86 3.26
CA ILE A 357 -3.16 4.60 2.60
C ILE A 357 -1.65 4.39 2.52
N ILE A 358 -0.91 5.36 1.99
CA ILE A 358 0.56 5.26 1.85
C ILE A 358 1.21 5.13 3.23
N SER A 359 0.75 5.91 4.22
CA SER A 359 1.20 5.77 5.61
C SER A 359 0.90 4.38 6.19
N THR A 360 -0.28 3.81 5.92
CA THR A 360 -0.65 2.46 6.38
C THR A 360 0.21 1.39 5.71
N ALA A 361 0.48 1.51 4.41
CA ALA A 361 1.36 0.62 3.65
C ALA A 361 2.79 0.65 4.17
N LEU A 362 3.35 1.84 4.42
CA LEU A 362 4.70 1.99 4.96
C LEU A 362 4.85 1.40 6.37
N ASN A 363 3.85 1.60 7.23
CA ASN A 363 3.82 0.94 8.54
C ASN A 363 3.70 -0.59 8.41
N LEU A 364 3.00 -1.08 7.39
CA LEU A 364 2.90 -2.51 7.09
C LEU A 364 4.20 -3.08 6.54
N SER A 365 4.90 -2.39 5.63
CA SER A 365 6.17 -2.87 5.08
C SER A 365 7.28 -2.90 6.12
N ILE A 366 7.38 -1.88 6.98
CA ILE A 366 8.30 -1.89 8.15
C ILE A 366 7.96 -3.06 9.09
N TRP A 367 6.68 -3.36 9.30
CA TRP A 367 6.26 -4.51 10.12
C TRP A 367 6.54 -5.87 9.46
N LEU A 368 6.38 -5.98 8.13
CA LEU A 368 6.73 -7.16 7.34
C LEU A 368 8.24 -7.42 7.35
N TYR A 369 9.05 -6.36 7.20
CA TYR A 369 10.52 -6.43 7.27
C TYR A 369 11.02 -6.92 8.65
N GLY A 370 10.25 -6.70 9.71
CA GLY A 370 10.51 -7.26 11.05
C GLY A 370 10.07 -8.72 11.25
N GLN A 371 9.51 -9.40 10.24
CA GLN A 371 9.13 -10.81 10.36
C GLN A 371 10.33 -11.75 10.18
N PRO A 372 10.28 -12.98 10.73
CA PRO A 372 11.37 -13.96 10.59
C PRO A 372 11.42 -14.65 9.22
N PHE A 373 10.64 -14.20 8.24
CA PHE A 373 10.54 -14.76 6.88
C PHE A 373 10.47 -13.65 5.83
N THR A 374 10.86 -13.97 4.60
CA THR A 374 10.79 -13.07 3.44
C THR A 374 9.44 -13.24 2.72
N THR A 375 8.83 -12.12 2.32
CA THR A 375 7.62 -12.10 1.49
C THR A 375 7.87 -11.50 0.12
N GLU A 376 7.23 -12.05 -0.92
CA GLU A 376 7.34 -11.59 -2.30
C GLU A 376 5.93 -11.32 -2.87
N TYR A 377 5.79 -10.29 -3.72
CA TYR A 377 4.54 -9.93 -4.38
C TYR A 377 4.57 -10.37 -5.86
N LEU A 378 3.77 -11.38 -6.21
CA LEU A 378 3.71 -11.90 -7.57
C LEU A 378 2.50 -11.34 -8.34
N TRP A 379 2.78 -10.64 -9.44
CA TRP A 379 1.78 -10.05 -10.33
C TRP A 379 1.31 -10.99 -11.45
N GLU A 380 1.91 -12.16 -11.59
CA GLU A 380 1.61 -13.10 -12.68
C GLU A 380 0.41 -14.02 -12.37
N THR A 381 -0.68 -13.87 -13.14
CA THR A 381 -1.71 -14.92 -13.23
C THR A 381 -1.32 -16.02 -14.19
N ARG A 382 -1.15 -17.26 -13.70
CA ARG A 382 -0.94 -18.44 -14.55
C ARG A 382 -2.18 -18.74 -15.41
N GLY A 383 -2.15 -18.29 -16.67
CA GLY A 383 -3.16 -18.61 -17.69
C GLY A 383 -4.46 -17.79 -17.63
N GLY A 384 -4.51 -16.75 -16.80
CA GLY A 384 -5.69 -15.88 -16.67
C GLY A 384 -5.79 -14.84 -17.79
N ARG A 385 -6.97 -14.71 -18.42
CA ARG A 385 -7.32 -13.52 -19.21
C ARG A 385 -7.96 -12.50 -18.26
N GLY A 386 -7.18 -11.54 -17.78
CA GLY A 386 -7.64 -10.50 -16.87
C GLY A 386 -6.48 -9.70 -16.30
N LEU A 387 -6.81 -8.58 -15.66
CA LEU A 387 -5.86 -7.73 -14.95
C LEU A 387 -5.77 -8.16 -13.49
N VAL A 388 -4.55 -8.39 -13.01
CA VAL A 388 -4.28 -8.58 -11.58
C VAL A 388 -4.34 -7.21 -10.91
N VAL A 389 -5.40 -6.97 -10.15
CA VAL A 389 -5.65 -5.72 -9.41
C VAL A 389 -4.94 -5.71 -8.06
N ALA A 390 -4.76 -6.88 -7.43
CA ALA A 390 -3.91 -7.04 -6.27
C ALA A 390 -3.04 -8.30 -6.43
N PRO A 391 -1.71 -8.21 -6.17
CA PRO A 391 -0.79 -9.31 -6.40
C PRO A 391 -1.00 -10.46 -5.41
N GLN A 392 -0.53 -11.64 -5.79
CA GLN A 392 -0.40 -12.78 -4.88
C GLN A 392 0.70 -12.47 -3.86
N LEU A 393 0.46 -12.75 -2.57
CA LEU A 393 1.49 -12.68 -1.54
C LEU A 393 2.08 -14.06 -1.32
N LEU A 394 3.38 -14.20 -1.55
CA LEU A 394 4.15 -15.41 -1.32
C LEU A 394 5.05 -15.26 -0.11
N LYS A 395 5.24 -16.35 0.63
CA LYS A 395 6.28 -16.51 1.66
C LYS A 395 7.37 -17.39 1.07
N VAL A 396 8.57 -16.83 0.96
CA VAL A 396 9.70 -17.42 0.23
C VAL A 396 10.67 -18.14 1.17
N SER A 397 10.74 -17.70 2.43
CA SER A 397 11.65 -18.23 3.44
C SER A 397 10.92 -18.79 4.66
N ASP A 398 11.50 -19.80 5.29
CA ASP A 398 11.08 -20.29 6.60
C ASP A 398 11.48 -19.33 7.74
N ALA A 399 11.06 -19.64 8.97
CA ALA A 399 11.41 -18.85 10.16
C ALA A 399 12.90 -18.92 10.57
N SER A 400 13.72 -19.70 9.85
CA SER A 400 15.18 -19.75 10.00
C SER A 400 15.92 -18.99 8.89
N GLY A 401 15.18 -18.27 8.03
CA GLY A 401 15.72 -17.54 6.88
C GLY A 401 16.18 -18.46 5.74
N ARG A 402 15.81 -19.75 5.75
CA ARG A 402 16.09 -20.66 4.65
C ARG A 402 15.02 -20.52 3.60
N VAL A 403 15.42 -20.34 2.35
CA VAL A 403 14.51 -20.34 1.20
C VAL A 403 13.83 -21.70 1.12
N ASP A 404 12.53 -21.72 1.34
CA ASP A 404 11.74 -22.95 1.25
C ASP A 404 11.63 -23.36 -0.22
N GLY A 405 11.84 -24.64 -0.51
CA GLY A 405 11.87 -25.16 -1.89
C GLY A 405 10.54 -25.04 -2.66
N ARG A 406 9.48 -24.51 -2.02
CA ARG A 406 8.20 -24.13 -2.62
C ARG A 406 7.66 -22.90 -1.88
N PRO A 407 7.54 -21.73 -2.53
CA PRO A 407 6.90 -20.57 -1.92
C PRO A 407 5.48 -20.90 -1.46
N GLN A 408 5.15 -20.53 -0.22
CA GLN A 408 3.82 -20.71 0.36
C GLN A 408 2.94 -19.51 0.00
N VAL A 409 1.78 -19.76 -0.62
CA VAL A 409 0.80 -18.70 -0.89
C VAL A 409 0.15 -18.28 0.44
N LEU A 410 0.29 -16.99 0.77
CA LEU A 410 -0.35 -16.37 1.92
C LEU A 410 -1.67 -15.67 1.54
N LEU A 411 -1.70 -15.03 0.37
CA LEU A 411 -2.86 -14.32 -0.15
C LEU A 411 -2.96 -14.55 -1.66
N GLU A 412 -4.12 -14.97 -2.15
CA GLU A 412 -4.37 -15.18 -3.58
C GLU A 412 -4.53 -13.85 -4.34
N PRO A 413 -4.16 -13.79 -5.63
CA PRO A 413 -4.27 -12.57 -6.42
C PRO A 413 -5.73 -12.23 -6.72
N VAL A 414 -6.06 -10.94 -6.73
CA VAL A 414 -7.38 -10.44 -7.13
C VAL A 414 -7.34 -10.10 -8.62
N VAL A 415 -8.12 -10.82 -9.42
CA VAL A 415 -8.14 -10.70 -10.89
C VAL A 415 -9.47 -10.13 -11.34
N VAL A 416 -9.44 -9.14 -12.24
CA VAL A 416 -10.63 -8.50 -12.81
C VAL A 416 -10.61 -8.66 -14.34
N SER A 417 -11.77 -8.94 -14.93
CA SER A 417 -11.94 -8.90 -16.40
C SER A 417 -11.99 -7.44 -16.88
N VAL A 418 -11.16 -7.09 -17.86
CA VAL A 418 -11.00 -5.74 -18.42
C VAL A 418 -11.56 -5.66 -19.84
#